data_AF-A0A1A9URW2-F1
#
_entry.id   AF-A0A1A9URW2-F1
#
_cell.length_a   1.000
_cell.length_b   1.000
_cell.length_c   1.000
_cell.angle_alpha   90.00
_cell.angle_beta   90.00
_cell.angle_gamma   90.00
#
_symmetry.space_group_name_H-M   'P 1'
#
loop_
_entity.id
_entity.type
_entity.pdbx_description
1 polymer ?
#
loop_
_entity_poly.entity_id
_entity_poly.type
_entity_poly.pdbx_seq_one_letter_code
_entity_poly.pdbx_strand_id
1 'polypeptide(L)'
;MLHIIQFGDIQLALHPCSPSIAMQIANHSLLVIYNTLSDAVSASAQVQASQVQAFYAHGGRLIPVLYSKHICQHCNIDLDTLEKQIAEKSKQRHFEAECVRRYEQQTQMMQDVMKAKELELEKRKHIVESDLNYYRCRYQRKEQRREFDLNDPNRNKKSQPIRVADDDINLGISSAQIFLGEDLGFKERKQRQREQQRAWLDQQVMERKRAEESRVKADKILQESLHSRDKRLEDMANSERRVRHEIVDSIRRYNGEMAKRKTEERARKKRETTEDDMAEIYNMLTSDMLTENRDVAQSKTNPNKKIAFMFRGMTPEELAQFRKQQHQQMLEGKRRRTEEQMMDKQWEQYALNIDRELMLKHLEMERKKQDELQRLIEFNGNLAKEQKTQREYNNKVMNINRVSKEFYEQFNKTTLVEKLLMHSATKKIKLEYNGIMISIKASKEMKRGNVDTHLHAQETPNYHYQQQRHINS
;
A
#
# COMPACT_ATOMS: atom_id res chain seq x y z
N MET A 1 -42.32 -3.25 -46.41
CA MET A 1 -42.34 -4.72 -46.61
C MET A 1 -43.32 -5.26 -45.58
N LEU A 2 -44.55 -5.59 -45.99
CA LEU A 2 -45.00 -6.80 -46.72
C LEU A 2 -45.32 -7.96 -45.76
N HIS A 3 -46.62 -8.30 -45.72
CA HIS A 3 -47.27 -9.51 -45.20
C HIS A 3 -46.81 -10.13 -43.87
N ILE A 4 -47.67 -9.99 -42.86
CA ILE A 4 -48.15 -11.14 -42.08
C ILE A 4 -49.67 -11.24 -42.29
N ILE A 5 -50.14 -12.42 -42.68
CA ILE A 5 -51.55 -12.83 -42.81
C ILE A 5 -51.61 -14.27 -42.24
N GLN A 6 -52.80 -14.71 -41.80
CA GLN A 6 -53.13 -15.92 -41.01
C GLN A 6 -53.28 -15.63 -39.51
N PHE A 7 -54.25 -16.22 -38.79
CA PHE A 7 -55.47 -16.95 -39.20
C PHE A 7 -56.53 -16.66 -38.11
N GLY A 8 -57.82 -16.70 -38.45
CA GLY A 8 -58.91 -16.51 -37.48
C GLY A 8 -60.24 -16.99 -38.04
N ASP A 9 -60.91 -17.88 -37.31
CA ASP A 9 -61.97 -18.73 -37.87
C ASP A 9 -63.33 -18.04 -38.05
N ILE A 10 -63.97 -18.30 -39.19
CA ILE A 10 -65.36 -17.92 -39.45
C ILE A 10 -66.24 -19.17 -39.24
N GLN A 11 -66.83 -19.31 -38.05
CA GLN A 11 -67.89 -20.29 -37.82
C GLN A 11 -69.25 -19.76 -38.30
N LEU A 12 -69.57 -20.04 -39.56
CA LEU A 12 -70.93 -20.01 -40.09
C LEU A 12 -71.61 -21.36 -39.85
N ALA A 13 -72.48 -21.48 -38.82
CA ALA A 13 -73.42 -22.60 -38.72
C ALA A 13 -74.64 -22.33 -37.80
N LEU A 14 -75.82 -22.34 -38.40
CA LEU A 14 -77.07 -22.94 -37.87
C LEU A 14 -77.55 -22.57 -36.44
N HIS A 15 -78.36 -21.51 -36.35
CA HIS A 15 -79.42 -21.47 -35.34
C HIS A 15 -80.52 -22.52 -35.66
N PRO A 16 -81.01 -23.30 -34.69
CA PRO A 16 -82.15 -24.20 -34.89
C PRO A 16 -83.48 -23.43 -34.92
N CYS A 17 -84.30 -23.62 -35.95
CA CYS A 17 -85.61 -22.98 -36.06
C CYS A 17 -86.69 -23.64 -35.18
N SER A 18 -87.61 -22.79 -34.76
CA SER A 18 -88.89 -23.06 -34.08
C SER A 18 -89.66 -24.32 -34.52
N PRO A 19 -89.90 -25.29 -33.62
CA PRO A 19 -90.80 -26.43 -33.87
C PRO A 19 -92.26 -26.08 -33.54
N SER A 20 -92.90 -25.21 -34.34
CA SER A 20 -94.33 -24.87 -34.13
C SER A 20 -95.15 -24.53 -35.39
N ILE A 21 -94.62 -24.78 -36.60
CA ILE A 21 -95.37 -24.67 -37.86
C ILE A 21 -95.22 -25.97 -38.68
N ALA A 22 -95.49 -27.09 -38.01
CA ALA A 22 -95.44 -28.45 -38.59
C ALA A 22 -96.73 -29.25 -38.39
N MET A 23 -97.82 -28.59 -37.94
CA MET A 23 -99.12 -29.23 -37.69
C MET A 23 -100.31 -28.41 -38.24
N GLN A 24 -100.08 -27.65 -39.33
CA GLN A 24 -101.11 -26.86 -40.02
C GLN A 24 -101.20 -27.08 -41.53
N ILE A 25 -100.39 -27.98 -42.11
CA ILE A 25 -100.49 -28.42 -43.52
C ILE A 25 -100.82 -29.92 -43.56
N ALA A 26 -101.96 -30.27 -42.98
CA ALA A 26 -102.53 -31.64 -43.00
C ALA A 26 -104.07 -31.68 -43.07
N ASN A 27 -104.74 -30.51 -43.14
CA ASN A 27 -106.20 -30.37 -43.08
C ASN A 27 -106.75 -29.52 -44.25
N HIS A 28 -106.22 -29.72 -45.46
CA HIS A 28 -106.68 -28.99 -46.67
C HIS A 28 -106.78 -29.85 -47.95
N SER A 29 -106.85 -31.17 -47.81
CA SER A 29 -106.94 -32.11 -48.95
C SER A 29 -108.02 -33.20 -48.81
N LEU A 30 -108.93 -33.09 -47.82
CA LEU A 30 -110.00 -34.07 -47.56
C LEU A 30 -111.36 -33.41 -47.23
N LEU A 31 -111.77 -32.37 -47.97
CA LEU A 31 -113.15 -31.85 -47.90
C LEU A 31 -113.69 -31.32 -49.26
N VAL A 32 -113.24 -31.92 -50.38
CA VAL A 32 -113.71 -31.58 -51.74
C VAL A 32 -114.27 -32.81 -52.48
N ILE A 33 -114.19 -34.00 -51.88
CA ILE A 33 -114.75 -35.26 -52.43
C ILE A 33 -115.64 -35.92 -51.38
N TYR A 34 -116.84 -35.36 -51.16
CA TYR A 34 -118.06 -36.07 -50.72
C TYR A 34 -119.24 -35.10 -50.68
N ASN A 35 -119.63 -34.55 -51.84
CA ASN A 35 -120.77 -33.61 -51.93
C ASN A 35 -121.52 -33.73 -53.27
N THR A 36 -121.91 -34.96 -53.62
CA THR A 36 -122.87 -35.31 -54.70
C THR A 36 -123.38 -36.74 -54.46
N LEU A 37 -124.57 -37.08 -55.01
CA LEU A 37 -125.21 -38.40 -55.01
C LEU A 37 -125.81 -38.88 -53.66
N SER A 38 -126.92 -38.26 -53.25
CA SER A 38 -128.18 -39.01 -53.01
C SER A 38 -129.34 -38.08 -52.60
N ASP A 39 -129.70 -37.09 -53.43
CA ASP A 39 -131.05 -36.50 -53.40
C ASP A 39 -131.39 -35.75 -54.71
N ALA A 40 -132.68 -35.64 -55.01
CA ALA A 40 -133.30 -34.74 -56.00
C ALA A 40 -132.97 -34.88 -57.51
N VAL A 41 -133.11 -36.08 -58.09
CA VAL A 41 -133.62 -36.28 -59.48
C VAL A 41 -134.42 -37.61 -59.52
N SER A 42 -135.56 -37.75 -60.20
CA SER A 42 -136.19 -36.89 -61.21
C SER A 42 -137.72 -36.84 -61.05
N ALA A 43 -138.32 -35.66 -61.22
CA ALA A 43 -139.75 -35.49 -61.46
C ALA A 43 -140.00 -35.17 -62.94
N SER A 44 -140.06 -36.20 -63.78
CA SER A 44 -140.34 -36.09 -65.21
C SER A 44 -141.17 -37.29 -65.66
N ALA A 45 -142.23 -37.04 -66.44
CA ALA A 45 -143.29 -38.01 -66.69
C ALA A 45 -143.08 -38.85 -67.98
N GLN A 46 -144.02 -39.77 -68.19
CA GLN A 46 -144.28 -40.54 -69.41
C GLN A 46 -143.30 -41.70 -69.76
N VAL A 47 -143.72 -42.77 -70.43
CA VAL A 47 -145.00 -43.54 -70.40
C VAL A 47 -144.76 -44.90 -71.10
N GLN A 48 -145.73 -45.82 -71.06
CA GLN A 48 -145.74 -47.17 -71.68
C GLN A 48 -144.95 -48.28 -70.95
N ALA A 49 -145.33 -49.57 -71.00
CA ALA A 49 -146.66 -50.18 -71.16
C ALA A 49 -146.60 -51.72 -70.94
N SER A 50 -147.73 -52.30 -70.49
CA SER A 50 -148.19 -53.69 -70.81
C SER A 50 -147.43 -54.88 -70.14
N GLN A 51 -147.98 -56.10 -69.98
CA GLN A 51 -149.22 -56.77 -70.46
C GLN A 51 -149.92 -57.57 -69.30
N VAL A 52 -151.27 -57.63 -69.20
CA VAL A 52 -152.21 -58.79 -69.47
C VAL A 52 -152.14 -59.93 -68.41
N GLN A 53 -153.17 -60.67 -67.94
CA GLN A 53 -154.51 -61.18 -68.39
C GLN A 53 -155.52 -61.08 -67.19
N ALA A 54 -156.84 -60.81 -67.30
CA ALA A 54 -157.98 -61.51 -67.95
C ALA A 54 -158.34 -62.89 -67.33
N PHE A 55 -159.60 -63.34 -67.19
CA PHE A 55 -160.97 -62.84 -67.55
C PHE A 55 -161.83 -62.68 -66.25
N TYR A 56 -163.18 -62.55 -66.13
CA TYR A 56 -164.42 -62.71 -66.95
C TYR A 56 -165.47 -61.63 -66.48
N ALA A 57 -166.62 -61.28 -67.07
CA ALA A 57 -167.57 -61.87 -68.06
C ALA A 57 -168.59 -62.88 -67.44
N HIS A 58 -169.91 -62.96 -67.74
CA HIS A 58 -170.89 -62.25 -68.60
C HIS A 58 -172.29 -62.27 -67.90
N GLY A 59 -173.35 -61.53 -68.30
CA GLY A 59 -173.50 -60.49 -69.34
C GLY A 59 -174.94 -60.37 -69.90
N GLY A 60 -175.19 -59.39 -70.78
CA GLY A 60 -176.43 -59.23 -71.57
C GLY A 60 -177.42 -58.15 -71.06
N ARG A 61 -178.09 -57.35 -71.89
CA ARG A 61 -178.05 -57.22 -73.37
C ARG A 61 -178.22 -55.74 -73.80
N LEU A 62 -177.77 -55.42 -75.02
CA LEU A 62 -177.90 -54.10 -75.67
C LEU A 62 -179.09 -54.07 -76.63
N ILE A 63 -179.84 -52.96 -76.68
CA ILE A 63 -180.47 -52.39 -77.89
C ILE A 63 -180.41 -50.85 -77.77
N PRO A 64 -179.99 -50.09 -78.80
CA PRO A 64 -179.93 -48.61 -78.78
C PRO A 64 -181.01 -47.92 -79.66
N VAL A 65 -180.85 -46.61 -79.86
CA VAL A 65 -181.57 -45.67 -80.78
C VAL A 65 -182.67 -44.79 -80.13
N LEU A 66 -182.95 -43.65 -80.77
CA LEU A 66 -183.43 -42.38 -80.22
C LEU A 66 -184.95 -42.10 -80.46
N TYR A 67 -185.41 -41.01 -79.81
CA TYR A 67 -186.53 -40.11 -80.15
C TYR A 67 -188.01 -40.48 -79.83
N SER A 68 -188.62 -39.52 -79.10
CA SER A 68 -190.00 -38.97 -79.27
C SER A 68 -191.27 -39.76 -78.86
N LYS A 69 -192.05 -39.11 -77.99
CA LYS A 69 -193.53 -39.06 -77.86
C LYS A 69 -194.41 -40.34 -77.78
N HIS A 70 -194.98 -40.50 -76.56
CA HIS A 70 -196.37 -40.89 -76.19
C HIS A 70 -196.81 -42.38 -76.10
N ILE A 71 -197.92 -42.55 -75.32
CA ILE A 71 -198.84 -43.71 -75.14
C ILE A 71 -198.31 -44.84 -74.21
N CYS A 72 -199.07 -45.46 -73.28
CA CYS A 72 -200.19 -45.03 -72.41
C CYS A 72 -200.36 -46.03 -71.22
N GLN A 73 -201.43 -45.94 -70.42
CA GLN A 73 -201.67 -46.65 -69.15
C GLN A 73 -202.34 -48.04 -69.26
N HIS A 74 -202.02 -48.98 -68.35
CA HIS A 74 -202.95 -49.58 -67.34
C HIS A 74 -202.40 -50.85 -66.64
N CYS A 75 -202.41 -50.91 -65.30
CA CYS A 75 -202.76 -52.07 -64.44
C CYS A 75 -202.64 -51.73 -62.94
N ASN A 76 -203.24 -52.56 -62.07
CA ASN A 76 -203.51 -52.28 -60.64
C ASN A 76 -202.27 -52.10 -59.74
N ILE A 77 -202.41 -51.24 -58.72
CA ILE A 77 -201.63 -51.20 -57.47
C ILE A 77 -202.63 -51.01 -56.32
N ASP A 78 -202.49 -51.76 -55.23
CA ASP A 78 -203.32 -51.64 -54.02
C ASP A 78 -202.68 -50.67 -53.01
N LEU A 79 -203.46 -49.71 -52.52
CA LEU A 79 -202.97 -48.61 -51.66
C LEU A 79 -203.06 -48.95 -50.17
N ASP A 80 -204.07 -49.71 -49.76
CA ASP A 80 -204.41 -49.98 -48.36
C ASP A 80 -203.38 -50.86 -47.65
N THR A 81 -202.66 -51.67 -48.43
CA THR A 81 -201.53 -52.49 -47.97
C THR A 81 -200.21 -51.70 -47.96
N LEU A 82 -200.02 -50.76 -48.90
CA LEU A 82 -198.87 -49.85 -48.95
C LEU A 82 -198.85 -48.89 -47.76
N GLU A 83 -199.98 -48.28 -47.38
CA GLU A 83 -200.01 -47.36 -46.23
C GLU A 83 -199.63 -48.05 -44.92
N LYS A 84 -200.09 -49.30 -44.71
CA LYS A 84 -199.73 -50.10 -43.53
C LYS A 84 -198.23 -50.41 -43.48
N GLN A 85 -197.63 -50.79 -44.62
CA GLN A 85 -196.18 -50.99 -44.73
C GLN A 85 -195.38 -49.70 -44.50
N ILE A 86 -195.87 -48.55 -44.97
CA ILE A 86 -195.25 -47.24 -44.74
C ILE A 86 -195.30 -46.87 -43.25
N ALA A 87 -196.45 -47.06 -42.59
CA ALA A 87 -196.62 -46.77 -41.16
C ALA A 87 -195.76 -47.67 -40.26
N GLU A 88 -195.67 -48.96 -40.56
CA GLU A 88 -194.80 -49.91 -39.86
C GLU A 88 -193.32 -49.55 -40.04
N LYS A 89 -192.88 -49.33 -41.28
CA LYS A 89 -191.49 -48.95 -41.61
C LYS A 89 -191.11 -47.57 -41.04
N SER A 90 -192.07 -46.67 -40.87
CA SER A 90 -191.87 -45.39 -40.18
C SER A 90 -191.67 -45.56 -38.67
N LYS A 91 -192.46 -46.43 -38.01
CA LYS A 91 -192.24 -46.78 -36.60
C LYS A 91 -190.90 -47.46 -36.38
N GLN A 92 -190.53 -48.38 -37.28
CA GLN A 92 -189.26 -49.12 -37.23
C GLN A 92 -188.06 -48.16 -37.33
N ARG A 93 -188.07 -47.24 -38.31
CA ARG A 93 -187.07 -46.15 -38.43
C ARG A 93 -187.00 -45.24 -37.20
N HIS A 94 -188.13 -44.90 -36.59
CA HIS A 94 -188.13 -44.07 -35.38
C HIS A 94 -187.53 -44.82 -34.18
N PHE A 95 -187.79 -46.12 -34.06
CA PHE A 95 -187.16 -46.96 -33.02
C PHE A 95 -185.65 -47.11 -33.25
N GLU A 96 -185.23 -47.38 -34.49
CA GLU A 96 -183.82 -47.41 -34.89
C GLU A 96 -183.10 -46.09 -34.57
N ALA A 97 -183.69 -44.94 -34.92
CA ALA A 97 -183.14 -43.62 -34.59
C ALA A 97 -183.05 -43.36 -33.07
N GLU A 98 -184.04 -43.79 -32.30
CA GLU A 98 -184.01 -43.71 -30.83
C GLU A 98 -182.95 -44.64 -30.19
N CYS A 99 -182.68 -45.79 -30.80
CA CYS A 99 -181.57 -46.66 -30.40
C CYS A 99 -180.21 -46.04 -30.75
N VAL A 100 -180.03 -45.57 -31.98
CA VAL A 100 -178.79 -44.88 -32.41
C VAL A 100 -178.50 -43.68 -31.50
N ARG A 101 -179.49 -42.82 -31.23
CA ARG A 101 -179.32 -41.66 -30.34
C ARG A 101 -178.87 -42.06 -28.91
N ARG A 102 -179.37 -43.18 -28.38
CA ARG A 102 -178.90 -43.70 -27.07
C ARG A 102 -177.46 -44.19 -27.13
N TYR A 103 -177.07 -44.90 -28.20
CA TYR A 103 -175.69 -45.32 -28.39
C TYR A 103 -174.74 -44.13 -28.58
N GLU A 104 -175.13 -43.11 -29.36
CA GLU A 104 -174.37 -41.86 -29.52
C GLU A 104 -174.15 -41.15 -28.18
N GLN A 105 -175.21 -41.00 -27.37
CA GLN A 105 -175.12 -40.42 -26.03
C GLN A 105 -174.20 -41.25 -25.11
N GLN A 106 -174.31 -42.59 -25.15
CA GLN A 106 -173.43 -43.47 -24.39
C GLN A 106 -171.96 -43.36 -24.86
N THR A 107 -171.72 -43.21 -26.16
CA THR A 107 -170.38 -43.01 -26.73
C THR A 107 -169.79 -41.66 -26.34
N GLN A 108 -170.57 -40.58 -26.38
CA GLN A 108 -170.14 -39.25 -25.92
C GLN A 108 -169.74 -39.26 -24.44
N MET A 109 -170.60 -39.83 -23.57
CA MET A 109 -170.30 -39.99 -22.15
C MET A 109 -169.03 -40.83 -21.91
N MET A 110 -168.79 -41.87 -22.71
CA MET A 110 -167.56 -42.68 -22.66
C MET A 110 -166.33 -41.87 -23.09
N GLN A 111 -166.43 -41.09 -24.16
CA GLN A 111 -165.36 -40.24 -24.68
C GLN A 111 -164.95 -39.15 -23.68
N ASP A 112 -165.92 -38.47 -23.05
CA ASP A 112 -165.64 -37.47 -22.01
C ASP A 112 -164.98 -38.09 -20.78
N VAL A 113 -165.40 -39.29 -20.36
CA VAL A 113 -164.74 -40.04 -19.27
C VAL A 113 -163.31 -40.43 -19.64
N MET A 114 -163.05 -40.89 -20.87
CA MET A 114 -161.69 -41.20 -21.34
C MET A 114 -160.81 -39.95 -21.37
N LYS A 115 -161.29 -38.85 -21.97
CA LYS A 115 -160.59 -37.56 -22.05
C LYS A 115 -160.29 -36.95 -20.68
N ALA A 116 -161.21 -37.10 -19.72
CA ALA A 116 -160.98 -36.70 -18.33
C ALA A 116 -159.87 -37.55 -17.67
N LYS A 117 -159.80 -38.86 -17.97
CA LYS A 117 -158.75 -39.76 -17.47
C LYS A 117 -157.39 -39.51 -18.12
N GLU A 118 -157.34 -39.20 -19.42
CA GLU A 118 -156.12 -38.78 -20.11
C GLU A 118 -155.55 -37.50 -19.48
N LEU A 119 -156.40 -36.48 -19.25
CA LEU A 119 -155.99 -35.24 -18.59
C LEU A 119 -155.51 -35.46 -17.13
N GLU A 120 -156.10 -36.42 -16.42
CA GLU A 120 -155.64 -36.82 -15.09
C GLU A 120 -154.26 -37.50 -15.13
N LEU A 121 -154.05 -38.42 -16.08
CA LEU A 121 -152.78 -39.11 -16.30
C LEU A 121 -151.66 -38.13 -16.70
N GLU A 122 -151.94 -37.16 -17.59
CA GLU A 122 -150.93 -36.20 -18.03
C GLU A 122 -150.49 -35.26 -16.91
N LYS A 123 -151.44 -34.81 -16.06
CA LYS A 123 -151.12 -34.06 -14.84
C LYS A 123 -150.27 -34.88 -13.88
N ARG A 124 -150.56 -36.17 -13.69
CA ARG A 124 -149.76 -37.09 -12.86
C ARG A 124 -148.33 -37.26 -13.41
N LYS A 125 -148.16 -37.43 -14.73
CA LYS A 125 -146.82 -37.47 -15.37
C LYS A 125 -146.02 -36.19 -15.11
N HIS A 126 -146.62 -35.02 -15.34
CA HIS A 126 -145.96 -33.73 -15.16
C HIS A 126 -145.53 -33.50 -13.70
N ILE A 127 -146.31 -33.94 -12.71
CA ILE A 127 -145.91 -33.88 -11.29
C ILE A 127 -144.70 -34.78 -11.05
N VAL A 128 -144.75 -36.05 -11.49
CA VAL A 128 -143.62 -37.00 -11.32
C VAL A 128 -142.36 -36.51 -12.03
N GLU A 129 -142.46 -35.93 -13.23
CA GLU A 129 -141.31 -35.36 -13.94
C GLU A 129 -140.76 -34.11 -13.23
N SER A 130 -141.63 -33.25 -12.72
CA SER A 130 -141.25 -32.07 -11.92
C SER A 130 -140.49 -32.48 -10.64
N ASP A 131 -141.01 -33.45 -9.89
CA ASP A 131 -140.39 -33.94 -8.65
C ASP A 131 -139.06 -34.66 -8.92
N LEU A 132 -139.00 -35.45 -9.99
CA LEU A 132 -137.78 -36.13 -10.43
C LEU A 132 -136.73 -35.12 -10.92
N ASN A 133 -137.13 -34.06 -11.62
CA ASN A 133 -136.23 -32.98 -12.02
C ASN A 133 -135.76 -32.15 -10.80
N TYR A 134 -136.63 -31.86 -9.85
CA TYR A 134 -136.25 -31.25 -8.57
C TYR A 134 -135.22 -32.11 -7.82
N TYR A 135 -135.43 -33.43 -7.76
CA TYR A 135 -134.48 -34.37 -7.16
C TYR A 135 -133.12 -34.36 -7.88
N ARG A 136 -133.11 -34.41 -9.22
CA ARG A 136 -131.90 -34.23 -10.05
C ARG A 136 -131.17 -32.93 -9.71
N CYS A 137 -131.88 -31.80 -9.75
CA CYS A 137 -131.35 -30.47 -9.49
C CYS A 137 -130.94 -30.20 -8.04
N ARG A 138 -131.35 -31.03 -7.07
CA ARG A 138 -131.03 -30.87 -5.64
C ARG A 138 -129.98 -31.84 -5.12
N TYR A 139 -129.94 -33.07 -5.62
CA TYR A 139 -129.14 -34.18 -5.08
C TYR A 139 -128.21 -34.87 -6.11
N GLN A 140 -128.35 -34.58 -7.41
CA GLN A 140 -127.51 -35.16 -8.47
C GLN A 140 -126.61 -34.10 -9.14
N ARG A 141 -126.26 -33.05 -8.38
CA ARG A 141 -125.38 -31.98 -8.87
C ARG A 141 -123.95 -32.49 -9.11
N LYS A 142 -123.22 -31.86 -10.04
CA LYS A 142 -121.82 -32.24 -10.33
C LYS A 142 -120.92 -32.00 -9.11
N GLU A 143 -121.22 -30.94 -8.37
CA GLU A 143 -120.52 -30.46 -7.18
C GLU A 143 -120.71 -31.37 -5.95
N GLN A 144 -121.71 -32.26 -5.99
CA GLN A 144 -122.04 -33.21 -4.90
C GLN A 144 -121.42 -34.60 -5.11
N ARG A 145 -120.67 -34.80 -6.21
CA ARG A 145 -120.04 -36.07 -6.56
C ARG A 145 -118.83 -36.35 -5.67
N ARG A 146 -118.58 -37.63 -5.36
CA ARG A 146 -117.42 -38.07 -4.55
C ARG A 146 -116.09 -37.69 -5.21
N GLU A 147 -116.06 -37.63 -6.54
CA GLU A 147 -114.92 -37.31 -7.38
C GLU A 147 -114.85 -35.83 -7.84
N PHE A 148 -115.66 -34.94 -7.26
CA PHE A 148 -115.68 -33.53 -7.68
C PHE A 148 -114.38 -32.78 -7.38
N ASP A 149 -113.66 -33.16 -6.32
CA ASP A 149 -112.34 -32.63 -5.96
C ASP A 149 -111.26 -32.87 -7.05
N LEU A 150 -111.39 -33.97 -7.80
CA LEU A 150 -110.56 -34.29 -8.96
C LEU A 150 -111.04 -33.58 -10.24
N ASN A 151 -112.35 -33.35 -10.36
CA ASN A 151 -113.01 -32.84 -11.58
C ASN A 151 -113.35 -31.33 -11.55
N ASP A 152 -113.04 -30.61 -10.47
CA ASP A 152 -113.29 -29.17 -10.33
C ASP A 152 -112.47 -28.36 -11.36
N PRO A 153 -113.11 -27.59 -12.28
CA PRO A 153 -112.41 -26.74 -13.24
C PRO A 153 -111.48 -25.67 -12.62
N ASN A 154 -111.62 -25.39 -11.32
CA ASN A 154 -110.79 -24.45 -10.57
C ASN A 154 -109.81 -25.14 -9.61
N ARG A 155 -109.65 -26.48 -9.66
CA ARG A 155 -108.75 -27.26 -8.80
C ARG A 155 -107.35 -26.63 -8.69
N ASN A 156 -106.73 -26.30 -9.82
CA ASN A 156 -105.38 -25.72 -9.90
C ASN A 156 -105.28 -24.27 -9.37
N LYS A 157 -106.41 -23.60 -9.11
CA LYS A 157 -106.47 -22.27 -8.45
C LYS A 157 -106.70 -22.37 -6.94
N LYS A 158 -107.17 -23.54 -6.47
CA LYS A 158 -107.43 -23.84 -5.05
C LYS A 158 -106.26 -24.55 -4.39
N SER A 159 -105.45 -25.29 -5.16
CA SER A 159 -104.20 -25.89 -4.72
C SER A 159 -103.15 -24.84 -4.35
N GLN A 160 -102.58 -24.96 -3.15
CA GLN A 160 -101.38 -24.22 -2.76
C GLN A 160 -100.15 -24.73 -3.56
N PRO A 161 -99.09 -23.90 -3.72
CA PRO A 161 -97.82 -24.37 -4.27
C PRO A 161 -97.19 -25.43 -3.34
N ILE A 162 -96.39 -26.33 -3.91
CA ILE A 162 -95.85 -27.51 -3.21
C ILE A 162 -94.82 -27.14 -2.13
N ARG A 163 -94.10 -26.02 -2.31
CA ARG A 163 -93.17 -25.40 -1.33
C ARG A 163 -93.59 -23.94 -1.19
N VAL A 164 -93.96 -23.51 0.01
CA VAL A 164 -94.42 -22.12 0.27
C VAL A 164 -93.27 -21.20 0.69
N ALA A 165 -92.32 -21.74 1.45
CA ALA A 165 -91.11 -21.07 1.92
C ALA A 165 -89.93 -22.06 1.93
N ASP A 166 -88.73 -21.58 2.24
CA ASP A 166 -87.56 -22.44 2.38
C ASP A 166 -87.57 -23.23 3.70
N ASP A 167 -88.08 -22.62 4.79
CA ASP A 167 -88.26 -23.23 6.12
C ASP A 167 -89.67 -23.86 6.29
N ASP A 168 -90.21 -24.50 5.24
CA ASP A 168 -91.56 -25.09 5.27
C ASP A 168 -91.59 -26.40 6.08
N ILE A 169 -92.11 -26.31 7.31
CA ILE A 169 -92.18 -27.41 8.30
C ILE A 169 -92.94 -28.64 7.77
N ASN A 170 -93.81 -28.48 6.77
CA ASN A 170 -94.58 -29.58 6.17
C ASN A 170 -93.71 -30.47 5.26
N LEU A 171 -92.55 -30.00 4.80
CA LEU A 171 -91.70 -30.65 3.80
C LEU A 171 -90.57 -31.47 4.44
N GLY A 172 -90.92 -32.66 4.94
CA GLY A 172 -89.95 -33.66 5.35
C GLY A 172 -89.11 -34.22 4.18
N ILE A 173 -88.01 -34.92 4.51
CA ILE A 173 -87.01 -35.46 3.55
C ILE A 173 -87.67 -36.26 2.41
N SER A 174 -88.68 -37.08 2.71
CA SER A 174 -89.40 -37.92 1.75
C SER A 174 -90.18 -37.14 0.67
N SER A 175 -90.34 -35.81 0.82
CA SER A 175 -91.00 -34.96 -0.18
C SER A 175 -90.14 -34.67 -1.42
N ALA A 176 -88.81 -34.78 -1.28
CA ALA A 176 -87.82 -34.38 -2.30
C ALA A 176 -87.98 -32.93 -2.82
N GLN A 177 -88.55 -32.02 -2.01
CA GLN A 177 -88.75 -30.60 -2.37
C GLN A 177 -87.68 -29.66 -1.81
N ILE A 178 -86.95 -30.09 -0.78
CA ILE A 178 -85.88 -29.33 -0.12
C ILE A 178 -84.64 -30.23 -0.08
N PHE A 179 -83.52 -29.73 -0.59
CA PHE A 179 -82.25 -30.45 -0.62
C PHE A 179 -81.18 -29.69 0.16
N LEU A 180 -80.57 -30.33 1.16
CA LEU A 180 -79.53 -29.69 1.99
C LEU A 180 -78.27 -29.26 1.21
N GLY A 181 -78.11 -29.75 -0.04
CA GLY A 181 -77.06 -29.32 -0.97
C GLY A 181 -77.37 -28.03 -1.75
N GLU A 182 -78.56 -27.45 -1.62
CA GLU A 182 -78.98 -26.23 -2.33
C GLU A 182 -78.21 -24.97 -1.89
N ASP A 183 -77.68 -24.96 -0.65
CA ASP A 183 -76.90 -23.88 -0.01
C ASP A 183 -77.38 -22.45 -0.36
N LEU A 184 -78.60 -22.11 0.05
CA LEU A 184 -79.17 -20.77 -0.08
C LEU A 184 -78.23 -19.67 0.49
N GLY A 185 -77.46 -20.01 1.54
CA GLY A 185 -76.45 -19.15 2.17
C GLY A 185 -75.12 -19.01 1.41
N PHE A 186 -74.93 -19.65 0.25
CA PHE A 186 -73.67 -19.70 -0.49
C PHE A 186 -73.05 -18.31 -0.75
N LYS A 187 -73.89 -17.33 -1.10
CA LYS A 187 -73.44 -15.94 -1.36
C LYS A 187 -72.84 -15.30 -0.10
N GLU A 188 -73.49 -15.45 1.05
CA GLU A 188 -73.00 -14.93 2.33
C GLU A 188 -71.79 -15.68 2.85
N ARG A 189 -71.78 -17.02 2.71
CA ARG A 189 -70.64 -17.89 3.00
C ARG A 189 -69.40 -17.41 2.24
N LYS A 190 -69.56 -17.15 0.93
CA LYS A 190 -68.51 -16.66 0.03
C LYS A 190 -68.19 -15.17 0.22
N GLN A 191 -69.06 -14.37 0.82
CA GLN A 191 -68.75 -12.99 1.26
C GLN A 191 -67.86 -13.02 2.50
N ARG A 192 -68.29 -13.70 3.57
CA ARG A 192 -67.52 -13.85 4.82
C ARG A 192 -66.14 -14.47 4.60
N GLN A 193 -66.02 -15.48 3.73
CA GLN A 193 -64.72 -16.04 3.35
C GLN A 193 -63.78 -15.03 2.69
N ARG A 194 -64.29 -14.16 1.80
CA ARG A 194 -63.48 -13.10 1.17
C ARG A 194 -63.09 -12.00 2.16
N GLU A 195 -63.96 -11.69 3.12
CA GLU A 195 -63.68 -10.74 4.19
C GLU A 195 -62.59 -11.27 5.15
N GLN A 196 -62.66 -12.55 5.53
CA GLN A 196 -61.62 -13.22 6.31
C GLN A 196 -60.28 -13.26 5.56
N GLN A 197 -60.28 -13.70 4.30
CA GLN A 197 -59.09 -13.72 3.46
C GLN A 197 -58.48 -12.32 3.31
N ARG A 198 -59.30 -11.29 3.10
CA ARG A 198 -58.85 -9.90 3.04
C ARG A 198 -58.24 -9.46 4.36
N ALA A 199 -58.89 -9.70 5.50
CA ALA A 199 -58.38 -9.30 6.81
C ALA A 199 -57.01 -9.96 7.12
N TRP A 200 -56.84 -11.24 6.77
CA TRP A 200 -55.56 -11.94 6.92
C TRP A 200 -54.46 -11.38 5.99
N LEU A 201 -54.79 -11.05 4.75
CA LEU A 201 -53.85 -10.43 3.81
C LEU A 201 -53.48 -9.00 4.24
N ASP A 202 -54.45 -8.18 4.65
CA ASP A 202 -54.24 -6.82 5.15
C ASP A 202 -53.36 -6.85 6.42
N GLN A 203 -53.58 -7.81 7.34
CA GLN A 203 -52.71 -8.06 8.49
C GLN A 203 -51.28 -8.46 8.06
N GLN A 204 -51.14 -9.45 7.18
CA GLN A 204 -49.82 -9.96 6.74
C GLN A 204 -49.02 -8.87 6.01
N VAL A 205 -49.67 -8.00 5.23
CA VAL A 205 -49.05 -6.85 4.58
C VAL A 205 -48.59 -5.82 5.62
N MET A 206 -49.40 -5.51 6.64
CA MET A 206 -49.04 -4.58 7.70
C MET A 206 -47.90 -5.11 8.59
N GLU A 207 -47.88 -6.40 8.90
CA GLU A 207 -46.77 -7.05 9.62
C GLU A 207 -45.47 -7.03 8.81
N ARG A 208 -45.53 -7.41 7.52
CA ARG A 208 -44.36 -7.35 6.62
C ARG A 208 -43.83 -5.93 6.48
N LYS A 209 -44.71 -4.94 6.32
CA LYS A 209 -44.32 -3.53 6.22
C LYS A 209 -43.66 -3.04 7.51
N ARG A 210 -44.22 -3.36 8.68
CA ARG A 210 -43.62 -3.01 9.99
C ARG A 210 -42.25 -3.68 10.20
N ALA A 211 -42.10 -4.94 9.77
CA ALA A 211 -40.82 -5.64 9.82
C ALA A 211 -39.77 -4.99 8.92
N GLU A 212 -40.16 -4.59 7.70
CA GLU A 212 -39.28 -3.89 6.76
C GLU A 212 -38.88 -2.48 7.26
N GLU A 213 -39.84 -1.70 7.78
CA GLU A 213 -39.57 -0.40 8.41
C GLU A 213 -38.62 -0.52 9.61
N SER A 214 -38.77 -1.59 10.41
CA SER A 214 -37.85 -1.91 11.51
C SER A 214 -36.45 -2.26 11.01
N ARG A 215 -36.34 -3.07 9.94
CA ARG A 215 -35.07 -3.43 9.29
C ARG A 215 -34.34 -2.20 8.76
N VAL A 216 -35.00 -1.40 7.91
CA VAL A 216 -34.44 -0.17 7.33
C VAL A 216 -34.03 0.82 8.42
N LYS A 217 -34.76 0.90 9.54
CA LYS A 217 -34.38 1.72 10.70
C LYS A 217 -33.12 1.19 11.40
N ALA A 218 -32.99 -0.13 11.58
CA ALA A 218 -31.81 -0.76 12.15
C ALA A 218 -30.57 -0.58 11.25
N ASP A 219 -30.72 -0.81 9.94
CA ASP A 219 -29.67 -0.61 8.94
C ASP A 219 -29.20 0.86 8.90
N LYS A 220 -30.12 1.81 8.99
CA LYS A 220 -29.80 3.25 9.10
C LYS A 220 -29.02 3.57 10.38
N ILE A 221 -29.42 3.03 11.54
CA ILE A 221 -28.71 3.22 12.82
C ILE A 221 -27.30 2.62 12.73
N LEU A 222 -27.13 1.46 12.06
CA LEU A 222 -25.84 0.86 11.80
C LEU A 222 -24.97 1.74 10.89
N GLN A 223 -25.54 2.30 9.81
CA GLN A 223 -24.85 3.20 8.90
C GLN A 223 -24.40 4.51 9.61
N GLU A 224 -25.26 5.11 10.42
CA GLU A 224 -24.95 6.29 11.24
C GLU A 224 -23.85 5.97 12.28
N SER A 225 -23.91 4.80 12.91
CA SER A 225 -22.88 4.32 13.85
C SER A 225 -21.52 4.16 13.16
N LEU A 226 -21.47 3.47 12.01
CA LEU A 226 -20.27 3.29 11.19
C LEU A 226 -19.68 4.63 10.76
N HIS A 227 -20.49 5.53 10.19
CA HIS A 227 -20.04 6.86 9.80
C HIS A 227 -19.48 7.66 11.00
N SER A 228 -20.10 7.54 12.19
CA SER A 228 -19.59 8.18 13.41
C SER A 228 -18.27 7.60 13.92
N ARG A 229 -17.98 6.33 13.60
CA ARG A 229 -16.70 5.67 13.92
C ARG A 229 -15.63 6.06 12.92
N ASP A 230 -15.95 6.02 11.64
CA ASP A 230 -15.00 6.30 10.56
C ASP A 230 -14.57 7.78 10.58
N LYS A 231 -15.48 8.71 10.90
CA LYS A 231 -15.13 10.11 11.22
C LYS A 231 -14.18 10.22 12.42
N ARG A 232 -14.42 9.47 13.51
CA ARG A 232 -13.51 9.46 14.68
C ARG A 232 -12.12 8.92 14.34
N LEU A 233 -12.03 7.94 13.43
CA LEU A 233 -10.74 7.46 12.92
C LEU A 233 -10.03 8.53 12.08
N GLU A 234 -10.77 9.30 11.29
CA GLU A 234 -10.22 10.44 10.55
C GLU A 234 -9.72 11.56 11.49
N ASP A 235 -10.53 11.98 12.46
CA ASP A 235 -10.17 12.97 13.48
C ASP A 235 -8.94 12.53 14.31
N MET A 236 -8.85 11.24 14.64
CA MET A 236 -7.69 10.66 15.31
C MET A 236 -6.45 10.68 14.42
N ALA A 237 -6.53 10.26 13.16
CA ALA A 237 -5.41 10.30 12.21
C ALA A 237 -4.98 11.74 11.88
N ASN A 238 -5.91 12.69 11.87
CA ASN A 238 -5.67 14.12 11.67
C ASN A 238 -4.95 14.74 12.89
N SER A 239 -5.35 14.39 14.11
CA SER A 239 -4.67 14.84 15.34
C SER A 239 -3.29 14.20 15.52
N GLU A 240 -3.13 12.90 15.23
CA GLU A 240 -1.82 12.24 15.21
C GLU A 240 -0.88 12.91 14.20
N ARG A 241 -1.36 13.20 12.97
CA ARG A 241 -0.56 13.92 11.97
C ARG A 241 -0.13 15.31 12.45
N ARG A 242 -0.98 16.06 13.17
CA ARG A 242 -0.61 17.35 13.78
C ARG A 242 0.50 17.19 14.82
N VAL A 243 0.31 16.31 15.81
CA VAL A 243 1.29 16.05 16.88
C VAL A 243 2.64 15.59 16.32
N ARG A 244 2.64 14.71 15.29
CA ARG A 244 3.87 14.31 14.59
C ARG A 244 4.60 15.50 13.94
N HIS A 245 3.88 16.44 13.32
CA HIS A 245 4.50 17.66 12.76
C HIS A 245 5.03 18.59 13.85
N GLU A 246 4.28 18.80 14.92
CA GLU A 246 4.68 19.64 16.07
C GLU A 246 5.96 19.11 16.74
N ILE A 247 6.08 17.78 16.90
CA ILE A 247 7.30 17.11 17.39
C ILE A 247 8.47 17.32 16.43
N VAL A 248 8.28 17.13 15.11
CA VAL A 248 9.33 17.33 14.10
C VAL A 248 9.79 18.79 14.04
N ASP A 249 8.87 19.75 14.13
CA ASP A 249 9.19 21.18 14.17
C ASP A 249 9.91 21.58 15.46
N SER A 250 9.53 21.00 16.61
CA SER A 250 10.23 21.19 17.89
C SER A 250 11.67 20.66 17.81
N ILE A 251 11.87 19.43 17.31
CA ILE A 251 13.19 18.83 17.07
C ILE A 251 14.01 19.67 16.08
N ARG A 252 13.39 20.20 15.01
CA ARG A 252 14.06 21.09 14.05
C ARG A 252 14.56 22.38 14.71
N ARG A 253 13.76 23.02 15.57
CA ARG A 253 14.14 24.23 16.33
C ARG A 253 15.30 23.92 17.28
N TYR A 254 15.16 22.89 18.12
CA TYR A 254 16.20 22.46 19.07
C TYR A 254 17.53 22.14 18.38
N ASN A 255 17.50 21.41 17.26
CA ASN A 255 18.69 21.10 16.47
C ASN A 255 19.32 22.36 15.85
N GLY A 256 18.51 23.35 15.43
CA GLY A 256 18.99 24.64 14.95
C GLY A 256 19.68 25.46 16.05
N GLU A 257 19.09 25.53 17.25
CA GLU A 257 19.67 26.19 18.41
C GLU A 257 20.96 25.51 18.89
N MET A 258 20.99 24.17 18.92
CA MET A 258 22.20 23.40 19.24
C MET A 258 23.29 23.57 18.19
N ALA A 259 22.95 23.66 16.90
CA ALA A 259 23.90 23.99 15.85
C ALA A 259 24.48 25.39 16.03
N LYS A 260 23.63 26.40 16.29
CA LYS A 260 24.04 27.78 16.56
C LYS A 260 24.98 27.86 17.78
N ARG A 261 24.58 27.28 18.91
CA ARG A 261 25.40 27.21 20.14
C ARG A 261 26.77 26.56 19.88
N LYS A 262 26.82 25.50 19.07
CA LYS A 262 28.06 24.82 18.69
C LYS A 262 28.93 25.64 17.74
N THR A 263 28.36 26.50 16.89
CA THR A 263 29.14 27.48 16.11
C THR A 263 29.68 28.63 16.96
N GLU A 264 28.89 29.13 17.92
CA GLU A 264 29.30 30.17 18.87
C GLU A 264 30.41 29.67 19.81
N GLU A 265 30.29 28.44 20.31
CA GLU A 265 31.31 27.75 21.11
C GLU A 265 32.61 27.55 20.34
N ARG A 266 32.55 27.11 19.07
CA ARG A 266 33.73 27.01 18.19
C ARG A 266 34.37 28.37 17.94
N ALA A 267 33.58 29.43 17.74
CA ALA A 267 34.09 30.78 17.54
C ALA A 267 34.70 31.38 18.83
N ARG A 268 34.13 31.06 20.01
CA ARG A 268 34.72 31.39 21.31
C ARG A 268 36.03 30.65 21.52
N LYS A 269 36.05 29.32 21.35
CA LYS A 269 37.27 28.52 21.49
C LYS A 269 38.37 28.90 20.50
N LYS A 270 38.03 29.30 19.27
CA LYS A 270 39.02 29.82 18.33
C LYS A 270 39.64 31.15 18.81
N ARG A 271 38.86 32.03 19.44
CA ARG A 271 39.37 33.27 20.04
C ARG A 271 40.25 32.98 21.24
N GLU A 272 39.78 32.14 22.17
CA GLU A 272 40.56 31.61 23.30
C GLU A 272 41.93 31.11 22.82
N THR A 273 41.98 30.20 21.84
CA THR A 273 43.26 29.70 21.31
C THR A 273 44.11 30.79 20.65
N THR A 274 43.54 31.75 19.90
CA THR A 274 44.37 32.83 19.32
C THR A 274 44.86 33.83 20.36
N GLU A 275 44.15 34.00 21.48
CA GLU A 275 44.56 34.83 22.61
C GLU A 275 45.68 34.12 23.39
N ASP A 276 45.56 32.81 23.61
CA ASP A 276 46.62 31.95 24.18
C ASP A 276 47.87 31.91 23.27
N ASP A 277 47.72 31.66 21.96
CA ASP A 277 48.81 31.64 20.96
C ASP A 277 49.57 32.99 20.97
N MET A 278 48.83 34.11 21.00
CA MET A 278 49.43 35.45 21.09
C MET A 278 50.12 35.69 22.43
N ALA A 279 49.55 35.20 23.54
CA ALA A 279 50.17 35.30 24.85
C ALA A 279 51.47 34.48 24.93
N GLU A 280 51.51 33.27 24.36
CA GLU A 280 52.75 32.49 24.24
C GLU A 280 53.80 33.25 23.43
N ILE A 281 53.44 33.80 22.27
CA ILE A 281 54.35 34.60 21.43
C ILE A 281 54.89 35.82 22.20
N TYR A 282 54.04 36.58 22.91
CA TYR A 282 54.48 37.72 23.71
C TYR A 282 55.37 37.30 24.88
N ASN A 283 55.03 36.23 25.61
CA ASN A 283 55.83 35.69 26.71
C ASN A 283 57.20 35.19 26.22
N MET A 284 57.27 34.54 25.06
CA MET A 284 58.52 34.13 24.44
C MET A 284 59.36 35.33 23.98
N LEU A 285 58.76 36.30 23.27
CA LEU A 285 59.46 37.51 22.80
C LEU A 285 59.99 38.39 23.94
N THR A 286 59.31 38.41 25.08
CA THR A 286 59.73 39.14 26.30
C THR A 286 60.57 38.29 27.25
N SER A 287 60.75 37.00 26.97
CA SER A 287 61.55 36.11 27.82
C SER A 287 63.03 36.52 27.84
N ASP A 288 63.68 36.31 28.98
CA ASP A 288 65.12 36.45 29.17
C ASP A 288 65.96 35.68 28.13
N MET A 289 65.41 34.61 27.55
CA MET A 289 66.08 33.72 26.60
C MET A 289 66.14 34.29 25.18
N LEU A 290 65.05 34.89 24.68
CA LEU A 290 65.05 35.55 23.35
C LEU A 290 65.54 37.00 23.40
N THR A 291 65.43 37.68 24.55
CA THR A 291 65.97 39.03 24.75
C THR A 291 67.48 39.06 25.07
N GLU A 292 68.09 37.90 25.32
CA GLU A 292 69.45 37.72 25.84
C GLU A 292 69.76 38.62 27.05
N ASN A 293 68.79 38.75 27.97
CA ASN A 293 68.88 39.66 29.11
C ASN A 293 70.12 39.38 29.98
N ARG A 294 70.98 40.40 30.12
CA ARG A 294 72.30 40.28 30.74
C ARG A 294 72.24 40.28 32.27
N ASP A 295 71.20 40.86 32.85
CA ASP A 295 71.03 40.97 34.30
C ASP A 295 70.70 39.61 34.96
N VAL A 296 70.20 38.66 34.17
CA VAL A 296 69.94 37.26 34.57
C VAL A 296 71.24 36.55 34.97
N ALA A 297 72.39 36.99 34.44
CA ALA A 297 73.69 36.50 34.87
C ALA A 297 74.06 36.90 36.30
N GLN A 298 73.31 37.78 36.97
CA GLN A 298 73.63 38.26 38.31
C GLN A 298 73.19 37.28 39.40
N SER A 299 74.10 36.90 40.31
CA SER A 299 73.75 35.98 41.40
C SER A 299 72.91 36.66 42.47
N LYS A 300 71.70 36.12 42.73
CA LYS A 300 70.79 36.57 43.80
C LYS A 300 71.40 36.48 45.21
N THR A 301 72.44 35.69 45.42
CA THR A 301 73.10 35.51 46.74
C THR A 301 74.36 36.34 46.91
N ASN A 302 74.91 36.95 45.84
CA ASN A 302 76.11 37.79 45.93
C ASN A 302 76.18 38.80 44.77
N PRO A 303 76.03 40.12 45.02
CA PRO A 303 76.10 41.17 44.00
C PRO A 303 77.40 41.19 43.18
N ASN A 304 78.51 40.66 43.69
CA ASN A 304 79.80 40.64 42.99
C ASN A 304 80.05 39.35 42.19
N LYS A 305 79.12 38.38 42.20
CA LYS A 305 79.29 37.08 41.50
C LYS A 305 78.31 36.94 40.33
N LYS A 306 78.85 36.81 39.13
CA LYS A 306 78.07 36.42 37.94
C LYS A 306 77.96 34.88 37.84
N ILE A 307 76.84 34.39 37.32
CA ILE A 307 76.52 32.96 37.16
C ILE A 307 77.17 32.46 35.87
N ALA A 308 78.11 31.50 36.00
CA ALA A 308 79.02 31.13 34.91
C ALA A 308 78.32 30.72 33.60
N PHE A 309 77.27 29.90 33.67
CA PHE A 309 76.56 29.40 32.49
C PHE A 309 75.53 30.39 31.89
N MET A 310 75.26 31.51 32.59
CA MET A 310 74.39 32.60 32.12
C MET A 310 75.19 33.82 31.63
N PHE A 311 76.52 33.79 31.71
CA PHE A 311 77.36 34.96 31.45
C PHE A 311 77.42 35.34 29.97
N ARG A 312 76.64 36.35 29.57
CA ARG A 312 76.57 36.88 28.20
C ARG A 312 77.58 38.01 27.92
N GLY A 313 78.80 37.88 28.44
CA GLY A 313 79.91 38.84 28.26
C GLY A 313 79.83 40.09 29.15
N MET A 314 80.84 40.97 29.02
CA MET A 314 80.96 42.22 29.79
C MET A 314 79.94 43.30 29.35
N THR A 315 79.55 44.17 30.28
CA THR A 315 78.72 45.36 29.98
C THR A 315 79.49 46.34 29.08
N PRO A 316 78.80 47.22 28.30
CA PRO A 316 79.49 48.26 27.53
C PRO A 316 80.32 49.20 28.41
N GLU A 317 79.91 49.39 29.67
CA GLU A 317 80.63 50.21 30.67
C GLU A 317 81.91 49.51 31.17
N GLU A 318 81.83 48.21 31.50
CA GLU A 318 83.00 47.37 31.85
C GLU A 318 84.03 47.39 30.69
N LEU A 319 83.55 47.25 29.44
CA LEU A 319 84.40 47.32 28.25
C LEU A 319 84.99 48.72 28.01
N ALA A 320 84.26 49.80 28.32
CA ALA A 320 84.77 51.16 28.24
C ALA A 320 85.85 51.42 29.30
N GLN A 321 85.68 50.92 30.53
CA GLN A 321 86.70 50.97 31.58
C GLN A 321 87.96 50.18 31.18
N PHE A 322 87.80 48.97 30.64
CA PHE A 322 88.93 48.16 30.16
C PHE A 322 89.69 48.84 29.02
N ARG A 323 88.99 49.41 28.02
CA ARG A 323 89.61 50.21 26.94
C ARG A 323 90.35 51.44 27.47
N LYS A 324 89.82 52.11 28.50
CA LYS A 324 90.49 53.24 29.17
C LYS A 324 91.79 52.80 29.86
N GLN A 325 91.78 51.65 30.54
CA GLN A 325 92.97 51.06 31.16
C GLN A 325 94.02 50.64 30.11
N GLN A 326 93.62 49.99 29.01
CA GLN A 326 94.52 49.67 27.90
C GLN A 326 95.16 50.93 27.28
N HIS A 327 94.39 52.02 27.14
CA HIS A 327 94.93 53.29 26.66
C HIS A 327 95.98 53.88 27.62
N GLN A 328 95.74 53.80 28.93
CA GLN A 328 96.72 54.20 29.95
C GLN A 328 97.99 53.34 29.89
N GLN A 329 97.86 52.01 29.79
CA GLN A 329 98.99 51.09 29.65
C GLN A 329 99.81 51.34 28.37
N MET A 330 99.18 51.72 27.25
CA MET A 330 99.90 52.11 26.02
C MET A 330 100.70 53.40 26.21
N LEU A 331 100.18 54.39 26.93
CA LEU A 331 100.90 55.62 27.25
C LEU A 331 102.09 55.37 28.18
N GLU A 332 101.90 54.55 29.22
CA GLU A 332 102.95 54.13 30.15
C GLU A 332 104.03 53.30 29.47
N GLY A 333 103.65 52.31 28.66
CA GLY A 333 104.59 51.51 27.86
C GLY A 333 105.36 52.34 26.83
N LYS A 334 104.74 53.36 26.23
CA LYS A 334 105.43 54.32 25.35
C LYS A 334 106.45 55.16 26.12
N ARG A 335 106.06 55.66 27.30
CA ARG A 335 106.96 56.41 28.21
C ARG A 335 108.17 55.56 28.60
N ARG A 336 107.94 54.32 29.06
CA ARG A 336 109.01 53.40 29.44
C ARG A 336 109.99 53.15 28.30
N ARG A 337 109.50 52.92 27.06
CA ARG A 337 110.37 52.78 25.88
C ARG A 337 111.21 54.02 25.59
N THR A 338 110.68 55.23 25.81
CA THR A 338 111.47 56.46 25.66
C THR A 338 112.50 56.65 26.78
N GLU A 339 112.24 56.13 27.98
CA GLU A 339 113.22 56.11 29.08
C GLU A 339 114.33 55.07 28.79
N GLU A 340 113.97 53.85 28.35
CA GLU A 340 114.91 52.80 27.91
C GLU A 340 115.80 53.29 26.75
N GLN A 341 115.23 53.88 25.69
CA GLN A 341 116.00 54.46 24.57
C GLN A 341 116.94 55.61 24.95
N MET A 342 116.72 56.28 26.08
CA MET A 342 117.62 57.31 26.60
C MET A 342 118.76 56.68 27.42
N MET A 343 118.52 55.56 28.11
CA MET A 343 119.56 54.78 28.78
C MET A 343 120.47 54.05 27.79
N ASP A 344 119.92 53.43 26.74
CA ASP A 344 120.69 52.72 25.72
C ASP A 344 121.70 53.65 25.02
N LYS A 345 121.31 54.89 24.72
CA LYS A 345 122.20 55.92 24.15
C LYS A 345 123.33 56.33 25.11
N GLN A 346 123.10 56.32 26.41
CA GLN A 346 124.14 56.58 27.41
C GLN A 346 125.14 55.41 27.46
N TRP A 347 124.64 54.17 27.39
CA TRP A 347 125.48 52.97 27.29
C TRP A 347 126.29 52.91 25.99
N GLU A 348 125.70 53.26 24.84
CA GLU A 348 126.39 53.32 23.56
C GLU A 348 127.53 54.37 23.57
N GLN A 349 127.28 55.57 24.12
CA GLN A 349 128.33 56.58 24.31
C GLN A 349 129.43 56.11 25.28
N TYR A 350 129.07 55.38 26.34
CA TYR A 350 130.04 54.82 27.28
C TYR A 350 130.93 53.73 26.63
N ALA A 351 130.32 52.83 25.85
CA ALA A 351 131.02 51.79 25.11
C ALA A 351 132.00 52.37 24.06
N LEU A 352 131.54 53.34 23.25
CA LEU A 352 132.39 54.01 22.26
C LEU A 352 133.60 54.74 22.88
N ASN A 353 133.46 55.25 24.11
CA ASN A 353 134.58 55.83 24.84
C ASN A 353 135.57 54.76 25.33
N ILE A 354 135.09 53.62 25.85
CA ILE A 354 135.94 52.49 26.27
C ILE A 354 136.70 51.90 25.07
N ASP A 355 136.03 51.63 23.95
CA ASP A 355 136.68 51.08 22.75
C ASP A 355 137.78 52.02 22.23
N ARG A 356 137.55 53.35 22.31
CA ARG A 356 138.54 54.35 21.94
C ARG A 356 139.78 54.30 22.85
N GLU A 357 139.62 54.19 24.16
CA GLU A 357 140.75 54.06 25.09
C GLU A 357 141.49 52.72 24.91
N LEU A 358 140.75 51.64 24.70
CA LEU A 358 141.30 50.29 24.53
C LEU A 358 142.09 50.16 23.23
N MET A 359 141.62 50.76 22.13
CA MET A 359 142.33 50.79 20.85
C MET A 359 143.59 51.68 20.91
N LEU A 360 143.53 52.82 21.61
CA LEU A 360 144.72 53.64 21.92
C LEU A 360 145.77 52.84 22.72
N LYS A 361 145.34 52.06 23.72
CA LYS A 361 146.24 51.19 24.50
C LYS A 361 146.81 50.03 23.69
N HIS A 362 146.04 49.46 22.76
CA HIS A 362 146.55 48.44 21.85
C HIS A 362 147.66 48.98 20.93
N LEU A 363 147.48 50.16 20.35
CA LEU A 363 148.52 50.84 19.55
C LEU A 363 149.78 51.19 20.37
N GLU A 364 149.64 51.52 21.66
CA GLU A 364 150.77 51.73 22.57
C GLU A 364 151.56 50.43 22.83
N MET A 365 150.87 49.29 22.88
CA MET A 365 151.48 47.96 23.09
C MET A 365 152.18 47.41 21.84
N GLU A 366 151.57 47.53 20.66
CA GLU A 366 152.19 47.02 19.42
C GLU A 366 153.49 47.76 19.05
N ARG A 367 153.59 49.06 19.34
CA ARG A 367 154.85 49.82 19.19
C ARG A 367 155.98 49.22 20.04
N LYS A 368 155.70 48.93 21.31
CA LYS A 368 156.68 48.33 22.24
C LYS A 368 157.13 46.94 21.77
N LYS A 369 156.22 46.11 21.25
CA LYS A 369 156.57 44.81 20.66
C LYS A 369 157.47 44.93 19.44
N GLN A 370 157.25 45.92 18.57
CA GLN A 370 158.10 46.15 17.39
C GLN A 370 159.52 46.58 17.79
N ASP A 371 159.65 47.50 18.77
CA ASP A 371 160.94 47.90 19.32
C ASP A 371 161.72 46.72 19.96
N GLU A 372 161.02 45.81 20.65
CA GLU A 372 161.63 44.61 21.24
C GLU A 372 162.04 43.58 20.19
N LEU A 373 161.19 43.35 19.17
CA LEU A 373 161.47 42.40 18.09
C LEU A 373 162.70 42.83 17.26
N GLN A 374 162.86 44.12 16.99
CA GLN A 374 164.00 44.62 16.22
C GLN A 374 165.34 44.35 16.93
N ARG A 375 165.41 44.56 18.26
CA ARG A 375 166.59 44.23 19.08
C ARG A 375 166.95 42.74 19.03
N LEU A 376 165.94 41.86 19.01
CA LEU A 376 166.14 40.41 18.90
C LEU A 376 166.68 39.98 17.53
N ILE A 377 166.31 40.68 16.46
CA ILE A 377 166.83 40.41 15.10
C ILE A 377 168.32 40.80 15.01
N GLU A 378 168.69 41.97 15.51
CA GLU A 378 170.08 42.44 15.53
C GLU A 378 171.00 41.50 16.34
N PHE A 379 170.54 41.02 17.51
CA PHE A 379 171.27 40.07 18.34
C PHE A 379 171.53 38.73 17.62
N ASN A 380 170.51 38.14 17.00
CA ASN A 380 170.65 36.89 16.24
C ASN A 380 171.57 37.03 15.01
N GLY A 381 171.53 38.19 14.34
CA GLY A 381 172.38 38.46 13.17
C GLY A 381 173.88 38.46 13.46
N ASN A 382 174.28 38.79 14.70
CA ASN A 382 175.67 38.70 15.14
C ASN A 382 176.06 37.26 15.51
N LEU A 383 175.24 36.58 16.32
CA LEU A 383 175.48 35.19 16.75
C LEU A 383 175.62 34.21 15.57
N ALA A 384 174.89 34.46 14.46
CA ALA A 384 174.98 33.66 13.25
C ALA A 384 176.35 33.75 12.54
N LYS A 385 177.10 34.85 12.69
CA LYS A 385 178.42 35.03 12.08
C LYS A 385 179.49 34.21 12.81
N GLU A 386 179.49 34.25 14.15
CA GLU A 386 180.44 33.49 14.98
C GLU A 386 180.32 31.97 14.79
N GLN A 387 179.08 31.47 14.71
CA GLN A 387 178.86 30.03 14.50
C GLN A 387 179.30 29.53 13.11
N LYS A 388 179.49 30.41 12.12
CA LYS A 388 179.94 30.01 10.79
C LYS A 388 181.46 29.79 10.77
N THR A 389 182.24 30.72 11.32
CA THR A 389 183.71 30.64 11.33
C THR A 389 184.22 29.43 12.12
N GLN A 390 183.60 29.08 13.25
CA GLN A 390 183.95 27.88 14.02
C GLN A 390 183.71 26.57 13.24
N ARG A 391 182.67 26.47 12.41
CA ARG A 391 182.37 25.25 11.62
C ARG A 391 183.37 25.04 10.48
N GLU A 392 183.81 26.13 9.84
CA GLU A 392 184.75 26.07 8.71
C GLU A 392 186.17 25.64 9.15
N TYR A 393 186.55 25.90 10.41
CA TYR A 393 187.79 25.40 11.01
C TYR A 393 187.77 23.88 11.23
N ASN A 394 186.76 23.36 11.93
CA ASN A 394 186.70 21.95 12.34
C ASN A 394 186.72 20.96 11.16
N ASN A 395 186.04 21.29 10.05
CA ASN A 395 185.89 20.38 8.91
C ASN A 395 187.19 20.13 8.11
N LYS A 396 188.23 20.97 8.24
CA LYS A 396 189.43 20.88 7.38
C LYS A 396 190.62 20.12 7.97
N VAL A 397 190.65 19.89 9.28
CA VAL A 397 191.86 19.37 9.97
C VAL A 397 191.63 18.03 10.69
N MET A 398 190.44 17.81 11.26
CA MET A 398 190.25 16.73 12.25
C MET A 398 189.68 15.41 11.71
N ASN A 399 189.16 15.38 10.47
CA ASN A 399 188.42 14.23 9.92
C ASN A 399 189.13 13.54 8.75
N ILE A 400 190.23 12.82 9.03
CA ILE A 400 190.83 11.85 8.09
C ILE A 400 191.24 10.59 8.86
N ASN A 401 190.60 9.44 8.57
CA ASN A 401 190.93 8.15 9.17
C ASN A 401 191.68 7.24 8.18
N ARG A 402 192.63 6.45 8.71
CA ARG A 402 193.30 5.35 7.99
C ARG A 402 193.03 4.03 8.72
N VAL A 403 192.90 2.94 7.97
CA VAL A 403 192.58 1.60 8.51
C VAL A 403 193.87 0.83 8.80
N SER A 404 193.97 0.22 9.98
CA SER A 404 195.12 -0.62 10.36
C SER A 404 194.98 -2.06 9.88
N LYS A 405 196.11 -2.74 9.72
CA LYS A 405 196.19 -4.13 9.20
C LYS A 405 195.54 -5.16 10.13
N GLU A 406 195.53 -4.88 11.44
CA GLU A 406 194.95 -5.74 12.48
C GLU A 406 193.44 -6.03 12.28
N PHE A 407 192.74 -5.19 11.53
CA PHE A 407 191.31 -5.34 11.23
C PHE A 407 190.96 -6.61 10.43
N TYR A 408 191.92 -7.14 9.65
CA TYR A 408 191.64 -8.23 8.69
C TYR A 408 191.94 -9.65 9.22
N GLU A 409 192.69 -9.80 10.31
CA GLU A 409 193.12 -11.12 10.82
C GLU A 409 192.16 -11.73 11.87
N GLN A 410 191.10 -11.00 12.27
CA GLN A 410 190.13 -11.45 13.29
C GLN A 410 188.98 -12.33 12.76
N PHE A 411 188.82 -12.52 11.46
CA PHE A 411 187.72 -13.30 10.91
C PHE A 411 188.03 -14.81 10.83
N ASN A 412 187.05 -15.63 11.24
CA ASN A 412 186.98 -17.09 11.08
C ASN A 412 187.92 -17.98 11.93
N LYS A 413 188.12 -17.62 13.21
CA LYS A 413 188.45 -18.55 14.30
C LYS A 413 187.61 -18.13 15.53
N THR A 414 186.87 -18.99 16.24
CA THR A 414 186.80 -20.47 16.31
C THR A 414 185.34 -20.96 16.40
N THR A 415 185.14 -22.28 16.28
CA THR A 415 183.86 -22.96 16.58
C THR A 415 183.91 -23.68 17.94
N LEU A 416 182.92 -23.41 18.80
CA LEU A 416 182.47 -24.25 19.93
C LEU A 416 183.55 -24.83 20.89
N VAL A 417 184.01 -24.01 21.84
CA VAL A 417 184.22 -24.32 23.29
C VAL A 417 184.74 -23.04 23.98
N GLU A 418 184.53 -22.89 25.30
CA GLU A 418 184.79 -21.68 26.12
C GLU A 418 183.99 -20.42 25.71
N LYS A 419 183.43 -19.58 26.59
CA LYS A 419 183.17 -19.65 28.04
C LYS A 419 184.36 -19.73 29.00
N LEU A 420 185.14 -18.65 29.09
CA LEU A 420 185.74 -18.16 30.35
C LEU A 420 186.15 -16.67 30.26
N LEU A 421 186.19 -15.99 31.42
CA LEU A 421 186.99 -14.79 31.70
C LEU A 421 186.85 -13.48 30.87
N MET A 422 185.78 -13.22 30.10
CA MET A 422 185.52 -11.87 29.54
C MET A 422 184.05 -11.42 29.58
N HIS A 423 183.66 -10.33 30.25
CA HIS A 423 184.15 -9.77 31.52
C HIS A 423 183.02 -8.93 32.14
N SER A 424 182.95 -8.84 33.47
CA SER A 424 181.85 -8.22 34.25
C SER A 424 181.70 -6.68 34.12
N ALA A 425 182.48 -6.02 33.27
CA ALA A 425 182.64 -4.56 33.23
C ALA A 425 181.45 -3.79 32.61
N THR A 426 180.79 -4.33 31.59
CA THR A 426 179.78 -3.60 30.80
C THR A 426 178.48 -3.26 31.55
N LYS A 427 178.27 -3.82 32.75
CA LYS A 427 177.14 -3.47 33.63
C LYS A 427 177.30 -2.13 34.37
N LYS A 428 178.52 -1.58 34.49
CA LYS A 428 178.73 -0.26 35.15
C LYS A 428 178.36 0.92 34.25
N ILE A 429 178.93 0.97 33.04
CA ILE A 429 178.88 2.14 32.15
C ILE A 429 177.44 2.49 31.70
N LYS A 430 176.55 1.50 31.56
CA LYS A 430 175.16 1.73 31.11
C LYS A 430 174.23 2.34 32.17
N LEU A 431 174.65 2.44 33.43
CA LEU A 431 173.85 3.06 34.50
C LEU A 431 174.04 4.58 34.54
N GLU A 432 175.27 5.08 34.37
CA GLU A 432 175.57 6.52 34.38
C GLU A 432 174.91 7.24 33.20
N TYR A 433 174.93 6.64 32.01
CA TYR A 433 174.35 7.24 30.80
C TYR A 433 172.82 7.44 30.89
N ASN A 434 172.12 6.55 31.60
CA ASN A 434 170.68 6.69 31.85
C ASN A 434 170.38 7.77 32.90
N GLY A 435 171.25 7.96 33.90
CA GLY A 435 171.09 9.03 34.89
C GLY A 435 171.13 10.43 34.28
N ILE A 436 172.08 10.67 33.37
CA ILE A 436 172.26 11.97 32.70
C ILE A 436 171.09 12.29 31.76
N MET A 437 170.56 11.30 31.02
CA MET A 437 169.46 11.51 30.08
C MET A 437 168.12 11.84 30.76
N ILE A 438 167.93 11.45 32.02
CA ILE A 438 166.68 11.72 32.76
C ILE A 438 166.63 13.16 33.29
N SER A 439 167.74 13.70 33.81
CA SER A 439 167.77 15.09 34.31
C SER A 439 167.57 16.11 33.19
N ILE A 440 168.16 15.87 32.01
CA ILE A 440 168.01 16.71 30.82
C ILE A 440 166.54 16.74 30.32
N LYS A 441 165.78 15.66 30.52
CA LYS A 441 164.33 15.66 30.24
C LYS A 441 163.56 16.54 31.22
N ALA A 442 163.76 16.35 32.53
CA ALA A 442 163.04 17.10 33.56
C ALA A 442 163.22 18.62 33.42
N SER A 443 164.45 19.09 33.16
CA SER A 443 164.74 20.53 32.97
C SER A 443 164.10 21.15 31.71
N LYS A 444 163.58 20.34 30.78
CA LYS A 444 163.02 20.83 29.51
C LYS A 444 161.49 20.99 29.53
N GLU A 445 160.80 20.31 30.44
CA GLU A 445 159.34 20.41 30.60
C GLU A 445 158.92 21.56 31.52
N MET A 446 159.70 21.87 32.58
CA MET A 446 159.43 23.03 33.45
C MET A 446 159.51 24.42 32.77
N LYS A 447 159.97 24.50 31.51
CA LYS A 447 160.02 25.74 30.71
C LYS A 447 158.99 25.81 29.58
N ARG A 448 157.90 25.03 29.68
CA ARG A 448 156.70 25.14 28.83
C ARG A 448 155.39 25.29 29.61
N GLY A 449 155.47 25.75 30.86
CA GLY A 449 154.35 26.44 31.51
C GLY A 449 154.34 27.92 31.14
N ASN A 450 153.16 28.56 31.18
CA ASN A 450 152.88 29.94 30.76
C ASN A 450 153.15 30.24 29.27
N VAL A 451 152.09 30.21 28.44
CA VAL A 451 151.27 31.39 28.12
C VAL A 451 149.83 30.92 27.94
N ASP A 452 148.87 31.67 28.48
CA ASP A 452 147.44 31.32 28.46
C ASP A 452 146.62 32.17 27.48
N THR A 453 145.44 31.67 27.09
CA THR A 453 144.31 32.38 26.43
C THR A 453 144.58 33.29 25.20
N HIS A 454 143.97 32.99 24.04
CA HIS A 454 142.67 33.62 23.66
C HIS A 454 142.08 33.17 22.29
N LEU A 455 140.75 33.33 22.18
CA LEU A 455 139.93 33.67 20.99
C LEU A 455 139.70 32.65 19.85
N HIS A 456 138.54 31.98 19.91
CA HIS A 456 137.46 31.95 18.90
C HIS A 456 136.15 31.66 19.70
N ALA A 457 134.97 32.27 19.51
CA ALA A 457 134.23 32.72 18.32
C ALA A 457 133.67 31.54 17.49
N GLN A 458 132.36 31.25 17.41
CA GLN A 458 131.16 31.78 18.10
C GLN A 458 130.34 30.58 18.69
N GLU A 459 129.06 30.60 19.12
CA GLU A 459 127.96 31.58 19.08
C GLU A 459 126.90 31.29 20.19
N THR A 460 125.94 32.21 20.39
CA THR A 460 124.74 32.09 21.26
C THR A 460 123.59 32.90 20.61
N PRO A 461 122.32 32.96 21.11
CA PRO A 461 121.68 32.32 22.28
C PRO A 461 120.45 31.46 21.80
N ASN A 462 119.37 31.10 22.53
CA ASN A 462 118.75 31.71 23.71
C ASN A 462 117.83 30.72 24.48
N TYR A 463 117.93 30.75 25.82
CA TYR A 463 116.92 30.65 26.89
C TYR A 463 115.48 30.19 26.52
N HIS A 464 114.76 29.46 27.39
CA HIS A 464 114.59 29.77 28.82
C HIS A 464 114.36 28.54 29.73
N TYR A 465 114.39 28.79 31.04
CA TYR A 465 114.50 27.80 32.12
C TYR A 465 113.26 27.88 33.05
N GLN A 466 112.77 26.73 33.54
CA GLN A 466 111.99 26.59 34.79
C GLN A 466 110.59 27.30 34.87
N GLN A 467 109.66 26.95 35.79
CA GLN A 467 109.55 25.78 36.68
C GLN A 467 108.08 25.38 36.93
N GLN A 468 107.86 24.24 37.60
CA GLN A 468 106.52 23.78 38.01
C GLN A 468 105.95 24.62 39.16
N ARG A 469 104.61 24.59 39.31
CA ARG A 469 103.94 24.09 40.53
C ARG A 469 102.48 23.71 40.25
N HIS A 470 102.00 22.68 40.94
CA HIS A 470 100.59 22.25 40.92
C HIS A 470 99.77 23.04 41.94
N ILE A 471 98.45 23.15 41.73
CA ILE A 471 97.36 22.60 42.57
C ILE A 471 96.01 23.02 41.96
N ASN A 472 94.96 22.21 42.17
CA ASN A 472 93.65 22.37 41.53
C ASN A 472 92.80 23.49 42.15
N SER A 473 92.08 24.24 41.29
CA SER A 473 90.83 24.97 41.58
C SER A 473 90.17 25.37 40.26
#